data_AF-A0A831SJ56-F1
#
_entry.id   AF-A0A831SJ56-F1
#
_cell.length_a   1.000
_cell.length_b   1.000
_cell.length_c   1.000
_cell.angle_alpha   90.00
_cell.angle_beta   90.00
_cell.angle_gamma   90.00
#
_symmetry.space_group_name_H-M   'P 1'
#
loop_
_entity.id
_entity.type
_entity.pdbx_description
1 polymer ?
#
loop_
_entity_poly.entity_id
_entity_poly.type
_entity_poly.pdbx_seq_one_letter_code
_entity_poly.pdbx_strand_id
1 'polypeptide(L)'
;MTEEFRNNYDIDLQFPSLVLDNLEDFVYSKFPYSLKFDLRGIYAFPTVDDVVNSRNSDCRGRAIVGYCILKNLGYDDVYIVGSFTGHHVWLRIYLDEVYYEDFLVPGCRDILVMFNEEKVIWTSPFEELPYIFLTGVYQQDYLIAYYPDFIRNFYNATGINFIDVLSPLPFIIPVFATCIFTCLTRGETRIKKHLLILVGGLVVVIISGYSCVILTRFLLILPIAFMSGIYIRVVNWKIMKESGQC
;
A
#
# COMPACT_ATOMS: atom_id res chain seq x y z
N MET A 1 33.76 3.02 2.19
CA MET A 1 32.68 2.73 1.22
C MET A 1 32.69 3.75 0.08
N THR A 2 32.65 5.05 0.36
CA THR A 2 32.72 6.08 -0.71
C THR A 2 34.03 6.07 -1.50
N GLU A 3 35.19 5.92 -0.83
CA GLU A 3 36.48 5.79 -1.54
C GLU A 3 36.55 4.51 -2.38
N GLU A 4 36.04 3.39 -1.85
CA GLU A 4 35.95 2.14 -2.59
C GLU A 4 35.05 2.28 -3.84
N PHE A 5 33.92 2.97 -3.70
CA PHE A 5 33.06 3.30 -4.83
C PHE A 5 33.80 4.17 -5.86
N ARG A 6 34.41 5.28 -5.43
CA ARG A 6 35.21 6.17 -6.32
C ARG A 6 36.39 5.49 -6.99
N ASN A 7 37.00 4.47 -6.36
CA ASN A 7 38.14 3.75 -6.92
C ASN A 7 37.72 2.65 -7.90
N ASN A 8 36.55 2.05 -7.69
CA ASN A 8 36.05 0.94 -8.52
C ASN A 8 35.23 1.44 -9.72
N TYR A 9 34.68 2.65 -9.64
CA TYR A 9 33.85 3.25 -10.68
C TYR A 9 34.46 4.59 -11.08
N ASP A 10 34.57 4.84 -12.39
CA ASP A 10 35.02 6.12 -12.92
C ASP A 10 33.87 7.15 -12.75
N ILE A 11 33.81 7.75 -11.56
CA ILE A 11 32.75 8.68 -11.18
C ILE A 11 33.05 10.05 -11.77
N ASP A 12 32.54 10.28 -12.98
CA ASP A 12 32.36 11.62 -13.51
C ASP A 12 31.03 12.19 -13.01
N LEU A 13 31.11 13.09 -12.03
CA LEU A 13 29.95 13.75 -11.42
C LEU A 13 29.16 14.61 -12.43
N GLN A 14 29.71 14.88 -13.62
CA GLN A 14 29.01 15.58 -14.70
C GLN A 14 27.94 14.73 -15.39
N PHE A 15 27.88 13.41 -15.14
CA PHE A 15 26.92 12.50 -15.74
C PHE A 15 26.05 11.83 -14.67
N PRO A 16 24.99 12.50 -14.19
CA PRO A 16 24.23 12.07 -13.01
C PRO A 16 23.56 10.71 -13.18
N SER A 17 23.09 10.40 -14.39
CA SER A 17 22.52 9.09 -14.70
C SER A 17 23.55 7.97 -14.59
N LEU A 18 24.77 8.18 -15.12
CA LEU A 18 25.84 7.19 -15.04
C LEU A 18 26.31 6.98 -13.59
N VAL A 19 26.35 8.05 -12.80
CA VAL A 19 26.67 7.97 -11.36
C VAL A 19 25.63 7.13 -10.62
N LEU A 20 24.34 7.34 -10.91
CA LEU A 20 23.26 6.57 -10.32
C LEU A 20 23.33 5.09 -10.74
N ASP A 21 23.46 4.79 -12.04
CA ASP A 21 23.55 3.42 -12.55
C ASP A 21 24.70 2.65 -11.88
N ASN A 22 25.88 3.27 -11.80
CA ASN A 22 27.04 2.71 -11.13
C ASN A 22 26.80 2.50 -9.63
N LEU A 23 26.09 3.43 -8.99
CA LEU A 23 25.74 3.34 -7.58
C LEU A 23 24.75 2.20 -7.32
N GLU A 24 23.77 1.98 -8.19
CA GLU A 24 22.83 0.86 -8.10
C GLU A 24 23.59 -0.47 -8.14
N ASP A 25 24.45 -0.65 -9.15
CA ASP A 25 25.28 -1.84 -9.31
C ASP A 25 26.18 -2.07 -8.08
N PHE A 26 26.81 -1.00 -7.59
CA PHE A 26 27.66 -1.09 -6.40
C PHE A 26 26.85 -1.51 -5.16
N VAL A 27 25.73 -0.85 -4.88
CA VAL A 27 24.91 -1.16 -3.70
C VAL A 27 24.31 -2.57 -3.81
N TYR A 28 23.84 -2.97 -5.00
CA TYR A 28 23.24 -4.30 -5.19
C TYR A 28 24.27 -5.42 -5.06
N SER A 29 25.50 -5.21 -5.50
CA SER A 29 26.59 -6.18 -5.32
C SER A 29 27.03 -6.31 -3.86
N LYS A 30 27.04 -5.20 -3.10
CA LYS A 30 27.44 -5.19 -1.69
C LYS A 30 26.36 -5.67 -0.73
N PHE A 31 25.09 -5.42 -1.05
CA PHE A 31 23.95 -5.73 -0.21
C PHE A 31 22.91 -6.54 -0.99
N PRO A 32 23.11 -7.85 -1.16
CA PRO A 32 22.14 -8.74 -1.80
C PRO A 32 20.74 -8.62 -1.19
N TYR A 33 19.72 -8.81 -2.03
CA TYR A 33 18.35 -8.51 -1.64
C TYR A 33 17.89 -9.54 -0.62
N SER A 34 17.42 -9.08 0.53
CA SER A 34 16.89 -9.96 1.55
C SER A 34 15.72 -9.29 2.24
N LEU A 35 14.56 -9.91 2.09
CA LEU A 35 13.34 -9.55 2.77
C LEU A 35 13.33 -10.22 4.17
N LYS A 36 14.37 -9.97 4.96
CA LYS A 36 14.36 -10.34 6.38
C LYS A 36 13.42 -9.36 7.07
N PHE A 37 12.17 -9.80 7.22
CA PHE A 37 11.16 -9.14 8.03
C PHE A 37 11.67 -8.96 9.46
N ASP A 38 12.32 -7.82 9.77
CA ASP A 38 12.46 -7.40 11.15
C ASP A 38 11.09 -6.91 11.61
N LEU A 39 10.51 -7.62 12.58
CA LEU A 39 9.20 -7.35 13.17
C LEU A 39 9.15 -6.02 13.95
N ARG A 40 10.27 -5.28 14.04
CA ARG A 40 10.33 -3.96 14.69
C ARG A 40 9.45 -2.88 14.06
N GLY A 41 8.86 -3.16 12.91
CA GLY A 41 7.82 -2.34 12.30
C GLY A 41 7.91 -2.47 10.80
N ILE A 42 6.78 -2.77 10.17
CA ILE A 42 6.66 -3.05 8.73
C ILE A 42 7.22 -1.90 7.86
N TYR A 43 7.51 -0.72 8.44
CA TYR A 43 7.85 0.52 7.71
C TYR A 43 9.03 1.33 8.26
N ALA A 44 9.73 0.88 9.30
CA ALA A 44 10.90 1.64 9.78
C ALA A 44 12.06 1.50 8.79
N PHE A 45 12.66 2.62 8.38
CA PHE A 45 13.93 2.58 7.65
C PHE A 45 15.03 2.03 8.58
N PRO A 46 15.84 1.05 8.13
CA PRO A 46 16.98 0.60 8.91
C PRO A 46 18.01 1.73 9.01
N THR A 47 18.85 1.71 10.04
CA THR A 47 20.04 2.58 10.05
C THR A 47 21.06 2.07 9.03
N VAL A 48 21.97 2.95 8.58
CA VAL A 48 23.08 2.53 7.71
C VAL A 48 23.92 1.45 8.38
N ASP A 49 24.19 1.57 9.69
CA ASP A 49 24.94 0.58 10.46
C ASP A 49 24.23 -0.79 10.47
N ASP A 50 22.89 -0.82 10.58
CA ASP A 50 22.13 -2.07 10.50
C ASP A 50 22.34 -2.75 9.14
N VAL A 51 22.27 -1.98 8.05
CA VAL A 51 22.46 -2.48 6.68
C VAL A 51 23.89 -2.97 6.45
N VAL A 52 24.88 -2.22 6.91
CA VAL A 52 26.30 -2.57 6.79
C VAL A 52 26.62 -3.84 7.56
N ASN A 53 26.09 -3.97 8.78
CA ASN A 53 26.33 -5.13 9.64
C ASN A 53 25.59 -6.37 9.16
N SER A 54 24.37 -6.25 8.61
CA SER A 54 23.59 -7.38 8.11
C SER A 54 24.14 -7.97 6.80
N ARG A 55 24.88 -7.16 6.03
CA ARG A 55 25.37 -7.45 4.67
C ARG A 55 24.29 -7.84 3.66
N ASN A 56 23.01 -7.66 4.00
CA ASN A 56 21.87 -7.97 3.16
C ASN A 56 20.74 -7.00 3.50
N SER A 57 19.97 -6.56 2.50
CA SER A 57 18.91 -5.58 2.76
C SER A 57 17.79 -5.62 1.73
N ASP A 58 16.66 -4.99 2.06
CA ASP A 58 15.56 -4.75 1.14
C ASP A 58 15.75 -3.43 0.37
N CYS A 59 14.71 -3.00 -0.36
CA CYS A 59 14.72 -1.75 -1.12
C CYS A 59 15.02 -0.51 -0.25
N ARG A 60 14.56 -0.49 1.01
CA ARG A 60 14.74 0.65 1.92
C ARG A 60 16.17 0.77 2.39
N GLY A 61 16.76 -0.34 2.84
CA GLY A 61 18.15 -0.32 3.30
C GLY A 61 19.16 -0.12 2.17
N ARG A 62 18.84 -0.56 0.95
CA ARG A 62 19.65 -0.22 -0.23
C ARG A 62 19.56 1.26 -0.57
N ALA A 63 18.34 1.82 -0.58
CA ALA A 63 18.13 3.25 -0.84
C ALA A 63 18.82 4.12 0.22
N ILE A 64 18.78 3.79 1.51
CA ILE A 64 19.44 4.62 2.55
C ILE A 64 20.96 4.62 2.40
N VAL A 65 21.57 3.49 2.01
CA VAL A 65 23.01 3.45 1.73
C VAL A 65 23.36 4.28 0.51
N GLY A 66 22.61 4.12 -0.59
CA GLY A 66 22.83 4.92 -1.81
C GLY A 66 22.65 6.42 -1.55
N TYR A 67 21.62 6.80 -0.78
CA TYR A 67 21.40 8.15 -0.30
C TYR A 67 22.64 8.72 0.40
N CYS A 68 23.16 8.02 1.41
CA CYS A 68 24.33 8.46 2.15
C CYS A 68 25.58 8.57 1.26
N ILE A 69 25.75 7.66 0.30
CA ILE A 69 26.86 7.74 -0.66
C ILE A 69 26.72 9.01 -1.51
N LEU A 70 25.56 9.28 -2.10
CA LEU A 70 25.32 10.48 -2.92
C LEU A 70 25.57 11.77 -2.14
N LYS A 71 25.07 11.88 -0.91
CA LYS A 71 25.34 13.03 -0.04
C LYS A 71 26.85 13.20 0.21
N ASN A 72 27.59 12.12 0.46
CA ASN A 72 29.05 12.16 0.63
C ASN A 72 29.82 12.44 -0.68
N LEU A 73 29.20 12.25 -1.84
CA LEU A 73 29.78 12.62 -3.13
C LEU A 73 29.60 14.11 -3.46
N GLY A 74 28.78 14.83 -2.69
CA GLY A 74 28.49 16.26 -2.88
C GLY A 74 27.18 16.54 -3.60
N TYR A 75 26.29 15.55 -3.73
CA TYR A 75 24.93 15.82 -4.18
C TYR A 75 24.11 16.35 -3.02
N ASP A 76 23.68 17.61 -3.13
CA ASP A 76 22.95 18.28 -2.06
C ASP A 76 21.44 17.96 -2.10
N ASP A 77 20.85 17.88 -3.29
CA ASP A 77 19.40 17.71 -3.48
C ASP A 77 19.03 16.25 -3.83
N VAL A 78 19.26 15.37 -2.86
CA VAL A 78 18.98 13.92 -2.94
C VAL A 78 17.72 13.60 -2.14
N TYR A 79 16.88 12.71 -2.65
CA TYR A 79 15.71 12.19 -1.96
C TYR A 79 15.62 10.68 -2.03
N ILE A 80 15.07 10.12 -0.96
CA ILE A 80 14.50 8.79 -0.97
C ILE A 80 13.03 8.93 -1.38
N VAL A 81 12.64 8.17 -2.39
CA VAL A 81 11.28 8.17 -2.94
C VAL A 81 10.63 6.83 -2.66
N GLY A 82 9.39 6.85 -2.16
CA GLY A 82 8.60 5.65 -1.89
C GLY A 82 7.34 5.59 -2.75
N SER A 83 6.96 4.38 -3.16
CA SER A 83 5.71 4.07 -3.89
C SER A 83 4.78 3.24 -3.02
N PHE A 84 3.47 3.48 -3.18
CA PHE A 84 2.42 2.70 -2.52
C PHE A 84 2.10 1.42 -3.29
N THR A 85 2.02 1.49 -4.61
CA THR A 85 1.62 0.37 -5.46
C THR A 85 2.72 -0.65 -5.63
N GLY A 86 3.96 -0.18 -5.74
CA GLY A 86 5.13 -1.03 -5.94
C GLY A 86 5.71 -1.59 -4.64
N HIS A 87 5.29 -1.07 -3.48
CA HIS A 87 5.96 -1.30 -2.19
C HIS A 87 7.48 -1.18 -2.29
N HIS A 88 7.91 -0.16 -3.02
CA HIS A 88 9.29 -0.01 -3.44
C HIS A 88 9.81 1.36 -3.08
N VAL A 89 11.12 1.42 -2.85
CA VAL A 89 11.84 2.63 -2.49
C VAL A 89 13.05 2.77 -3.39
N TRP A 90 13.26 3.98 -3.90
CA TRP A 90 14.33 4.30 -4.84
C TRP A 90 14.91 5.69 -4.55
N LEU A 91 15.87 6.13 -5.37
CA LEU A 91 16.56 7.40 -5.21
C LEU A 91 16.19 8.37 -6.32
N ARG A 92 16.07 9.64 -5.95
CA ARG A 92 15.94 10.75 -6.89
C ARG A 92 16.92 11.84 -6.52
N ILE A 93 17.64 12.37 -7.50
CA ILE A 93 18.49 13.56 -7.34
C ILE A 93 17.99 14.67 -8.25
N TYR A 94 18.13 15.92 -7.81
CA TYR A 94 17.84 17.10 -8.62
C TYR A 94 19.13 17.86 -8.92
N LEU A 95 19.28 18.28 -10.18
CA LEU A 95 20.39 19.10 -10.67
C LEU A 95 19.82 20.09 -11.69
N ASP A 96 19.99 21.38 -11.42
CA ASP A 96 19.53 22.47 -12.31
C ASP A 96 18.07 22.28 -12.79
N GLU A 97 17.16 21.99 -11.85
CA GLU A 97 15.71 21.75 -12.08
C GLU A 97 15.36 20.44 -12.81
N VAL A 98 16.36 19.68 -13.29
CA VAL A 98 16.17 18.35 -13.86
C VAL A 98 16.35 17.30 -12.77
N TYR A 99 15.54 16.24 -12.81
CA TYR A 99 15.69 15.12 -11.88
C TYR A 99 16.18 13.86 -12.59
N TYR A 100 16.93 13.06 -11.85
CA TYR A 100 17.41 11.74 -12.25
C TYR A 100 17.00 10.74 -11.19
N GLU A 101 16.60 9.54 -11.61
CA GLU A 101 16.14 8.49 -10.71
C GLU A 101 16.82 7.19 -11.06
N ASP A 102 17.05 6.41 -10.01
CA ASP A 102 17.51 5.04 -10.16
C ASP A 102 17.14 4.24 -8.91
N PHE A 103 17.44 2.95 -8.91
CA PHE A 103 16.92 1.94 -7.98
C PHE A 103 15.45 1.67 -8.22
N LEU A 104 14.87 2.14 -9.33
CA LEU A 104 13.44 2.04 -9.59
C LEU A 104 13.11 0.71 -10.28
N VAL A 105 12.10 -0.01 -9.77
CA VAL A 105 11.56 -1.18 -10.48
C VAL A 105 10.66 -0.72 -11.64
N PRO A 106 10.85 -1.24 -12.86
CA PRO A 106 10.00 -0.89 -14.01
C PRO A 106 8.50 -1.05 -13.70
N GLY A 107 7.73 0.01 -13.95
CA GLY A 107 6.28 0.05 -13.70
C GLY A 107 5.86 0.65 -12.36
N CYS A 108 6.78 0.86 -11.41
CA CYS A 108 6.53 1.66 -10.22
C CYS A 108 6.74 3.14 -10.58
N ARG A 109 5.70 3.96 -10.64
CA ARG A 109 5.82 5.41 -10.97
C ARG A 109 4.93 6.30 -10.12
N ASP A 110 4.10 5.72 -9.26
CA ASP A 110 3.38 6.45 -8.24
C ASP A 110 4.37 6.87 -7.16
N ILE A 111 4.58 8.18 -7.03
CA ILE A 111 5.30 8.75 -5.92
C ILE A 111 4.26 8.94 -4.82
N LEU A 112 4.52 8.35 -3.66
CA LEU A 112 3.73 8.56 -2.45
C LEU A 112 4.40 9.60 -1.56
N VAL A 113 5.69 9.35 -1.31
CA VAL A 113 6.47 10.17 -0.40
C VAL A 113 7.85 10.35 -0.97
N MET A 114 8.34 11.55 -0.83
CA MET A 114 9.70 11.91 -1.15
C MET A 114 10.27 12.64 0.05
N PHE A 115 11.39 12.16 0.59
CA PHE A 115 11.96 12.74 1.80
C PHE A 115 13.49 12.75 1.79
N ASN A 116 14.04 13.67 2.56
CA ASN A 116 15.47 13.83 2.83
C ASN A 116 15.65 14.29 4.29
N GLU A 117 16.85 14.71 4.70
CA GLU A 117 17.07 15.18 6.08
C GLU A 117 16.31 16.47 6.45
N GLU A 118 15.92 17.28 5.47
CA GLU A 118 15.34 18.61 5.70
C GLU A 118 13.82 18.62 5.59
N LYS A 119 13.25 17.81 4.69
CA LYS A 119 11.84 17.85 4.36
C LYS A 119 11.26 16.50 3.98
N VAL A 120 9.95 16.41 4.20
CA VAL A 120 9.10 15.31 3.77
C VAL A 120 8.00 15.89 2.89
N ILE A 121 7.92 15.42 1.65
CA ILE A 121 6.92 15.81 0.67
C ILE A 121 6.01 14.60 0.45
N TRP A 122 4.75 14.76 0.84
CA TRP A 122 3.70 13.78 0.61
C TRP A 122 2.93 14.16 -0.65
N THR A 123 2.60 13.17 -1.48
CA THR A 123 1.51 13.37 -2.44
C THR A 123 0.20 13.54 -1.70
N SER A 124 -0.77 14.16 -2.38
CA SER A 124 -2.05 14.46 -1.76
C SER A 124 -2.72 13.15 -1.32
N PRO A 125 -3.16 13.01 -0.06
CA PRO A 125 -3.88 11.81 0.38
C PRO A 125 -5.18 11.58 -0.42
N PHE A 126 -5.70 12.61 -1.09
CA PHE A 126 -6.86 12.49 -1.97
C PHE A 126 -6.53 11.83 -3.31
N GLU A 127 -5.32 11.99 -3.83
CA GLU A 127 -4.85 11.29 -5.04
C GLU A 127 -4.70 9.80 -4.78
N GLU A 128 -4.55 9.43 -3.50
CA GLU A 128 -4.34 8.06 -3.03
C GLU A 128 -5.61 7.41 -2.51
N LEU A 129 -6.70 8.16 -2.28
CA LEU A 129 -7.98 7.61 -1.83
C LEU A 129 -8.44 6.43 -2.69
N PRO A 130 -8.40 6.47 -4.05
CA PRO A 130 -8.77 5.32 -4.87
C PRO A 130 -7.94 4.08 -4.53
N TYR A 131 -6.64 4.25 -4.28
CA TYR A 131 -5.75 3.15 -3.90
C TYR A 131 -6.04 2.66 -2.48
N ILE A 132 -6.17 3.55 -1.50
CA ILE A 132 -6.55 3.19 -0.12
C ILE A 132 -7.89 2.44 -0.10
N PHE A 133 -8.86 2.83 -0.94
CA PHE A 133 -10.11 2.10 -1.08
C PHE A 133 -9.95 0.77 -1.84
N LEU A 134 -8.99 0.66 -2.76
CA LEU A 134 -8.70 -0.59 -3.46
C LEU A 134 -7.87 -1.57 -2.62
N THR A 135 -6.95 -1.10 -1.78
CA THR A 135 -5.94 -1.90 -1.07
C THR A 135 -6.07 -1.87 0.45
N GLY A 136 -6.44 -0.75 1.07
CA GLY A 136 -6.73 -0.66 2.52
C GLY A 136 -7.93 -1.51 2.93
N VAL A 137 -8.76 -1.86 1.95
CA VAL A 137 -9.82 -2.86 2.03
C VAL A 137 -9.27 -4.29 2.21
N TYR A 138 -8.11 -4.61 1.64
CA TYR A 138 -7.48 -5.94 1.70
C TYR A 138 -6.22 -6.01 2.59
N GLN A 139 -5.67 -4.87 3.00
CA GLN A 139 -4.43 -4.78 3.77
C GLN A 139 -4.58 -3.78 4.92
N GLN A 140 -5.38 -4.15 5.93
CA GLN A 140 -5.70 -3.33 7.10
C GLN A 140 -4.46 -2.81 7.84
N ASP A 141 -3.39 -3.60 7.89
CA ASP A 141 -2.13 -3.23 8.55
C ASP A 141 -1.50 -1.94 7.97
N TYR A 142 -1.85 -1.57 6.73
CA TYR A 142 -1.39 -0.33 6.09
C TYR A 142 -2.02 0.91 6.69
N LEU A 143 -3.33 0.88 6.95
CA LEU A 143 -4.03 2.01 7.56
C LEU A 143 -3.48 2.29 8.97
N ILE A 144 -3.20 1.24 9.76
CA ILE A 144 -2.59 1.34 11.09
C ILE A 144 -1.24 2.05 11.04
N ALA A 145 -0.39 1.67 10.09
CA ALA A 145 0.96 2.21 9.98
C ALA A 145 0.99 3.67 9.51
N TYR A 146 0.08 4.07 8.62
CA TYR A 146 0.08 5.39 8.00
C TYR A 146 -0.64 6.46 8.83
N TYR A 147 -1.72 6.06 9.48
CA TYR A 147 -2.56 6.98 10.25
C TYR A 147 -2.62 6.55 11.73
N PRO A 148 -1.48 6.25 12.39
CA PRO A 148 -1.49 5.67 13.73
C PRO A 148 -2.15 6.63 14.72
N ASP A 149 -1.86 7.92 14.59
CA ASP A 149 -2.43 8.95 15.46
C ASP A 149 -3.93 9.15 15.20
N PHE A 150 -4.36 9.18 13.93
CA PHE A 150 -5.78 9.30 13.61
C PHE A 150 -6.57 8.07 14.08
N ILE A 151 -6.08 6.86 13.84
CA ILE A 151 -6.75 5.62 14.26
C ILE A 151 -6.81 5.55 15.79
N ARG A 152 -5.70 5.88 16.47
CA ARG A 152 -5.66 5.93 17.95
C ARG A 152 -6.63 6.98 18.48
N ASN A 153 -6.64 8.18 17.91
CA ASN A 153 -7.53 9.26 18.34
C ASN A 153 -9.01 8.91 18.06
N PHE A 154 -9.31 8.28 16.92
CA PHE A 154 -10.63 7.79 16.58
C PHE A 154 -11.09 6.71 17.57
N TYR A 155 -10.23 5.74 17.90
CA TYR A 155 -10.51 4.73 18.90
C TYR A 155 -10.74 5.34 20.28
N ASN A 156 -9.87 6.26 20.71
CA ASN A 156 -10.02 6.93 22.01
C ASN A 156 -11.31 7.76 22.08
N ALA A 157 -11.75 8.36 20.97
CA ALA A 157 -12.96 9.17 20.92
C ALA A 157 -14.24 8.32 20.84
N THR A 158 -14.22 7.19 20.14
CA THR A 158 -15.43 6.42 19.79
C THR A 158 -15.55 5.07 20.49
N GLY A 159 -14.44 4.56 21.05
CA GLY A 159 -14.32 3.18 21.52
C GLY A 159 -14.30 2.13 20.40
N ILE A 160 -14.31 2.55 19.13
CA ILE A 160 -14.41 1.67 17.96
C ILE A 160 -13.09 1.70 17.21
N ASN A 161 -12.56 0.53 16.86
CA ASN A 161 -11.37 0.46 16.03
C ASN A 161 -11.73 0.82 14.58
N PHE A 162 -11.13 1.88 14.06
CA PHE A 162 -11.39 2.37 12.71
C PHE A 162 -11.16 1.30 11.63
N ILE A 163 -10.18 0.42 11.86
CA ILE A 163 -9.89 -0.71 10.97
C ILE A 163 -11.09 -1.65 10.86
N ASP A 164 -11.76 -1.93 11.97
CA ASP A 164 -12.90 -2.83 12.01
C ASP A 164 -14.10 -2.23 11.26
N VAL A 165 -14.22 -0.90 11.23
CA VAL A 165 -15.24 -0.17 10.47
C VAL A 165 -14.99 -0.23 8.96
N LEU A 166 -13.73 -0.14 8.53
CA LEU A 166 -13.36 -0.16 7.11
C LEU A 166 -13.27 -1.59 6.55
N SER A 167 -12.95 -2.56 7.40
CA SER A 167 -12.83 -3.98 7.05
C SER A 167 -13.98 -4.58 6.21
N PRO A 168 -15.25 -4.17 6.36
CA PRO A 168 -16.36 -4.73 5.61
C PRO A 168 -16.68 -3.91 4.34
N LEU A 169 -16.08 -2.73 4.13
CA LEU A 169 -16.33 -1.88 2.96
C LEU A 169 -16.26 -2.59 1.59
N PRO A 170 -15.30 -3.50 1.28
CA PRO A 170 -15.31 -4.28 0.04
C PRO A 170 -16.63 -4.99 -0.22
N PHE A 171 -17.31 -5.40 0.85
CA PHE A 171 -18.53 -6.17 0.79
C PHE A 171 -19.77 -5.25 0.86
N ILE A 172 -19.67 -4.11 1.56
CA ILE A 172 -20.77 -3.15 1.69
C ILE A 172 -21.01 -2.44 0.36
N ILE A 173 -19.96 -1.99 -0.34
CA ILE A 173 -20.09 -1.17 -1.55
C ILE A 173 -20.87 -1.91 -2.67
N PRO A 174 -20.56 -3.17 -3.04
CA PRO A 174 -21.30 -3.90 -4.07
C PRO A 174 -22.75 -4.16 -3.68
N VAL A 175 -23.04 -4.44 -2.40
CA VAL A 175 -24.40 -4.67 -1.91
C VAL A 175 -25.22 -3.38 -1.97
N PHE A 176 -24.63 -2.25 -1.57
CA PHE A 176 -25.26 -0.94 -1.66
C PHE A 176 -25.51 -0.54 -3.13
N ALA A 177 -24.52 -0.73 -4.00
CA ALA A 177 -24.63 -0.47 -5.43
C ALA A 177 -25.71 -1.33 -6.09
N THR A 178 -25.79 -2.62 -5.75
CA THR A 178 -26.83 -3.54 -6.26
C THR A 178 -28.22 -3.10 -5.80
N CYS A 179 -28.37 -2.67 -4.55
CA CYS A 179 -29.64 -2.16 -4.04
C CYS A 179 -30.06 -0.88 -4.77
N ILE A 180 -29.15 0.09 -4.94
CA ILE A 180 -29.42 1.33 -5.69
C ILE A 180 -29.79 1.00 -7.14
N PHE A 181 -29.01 0.16 -7.82
CA PHE A 181 -29.28 -0.24 -9.19
C PHE A 181 -30.66 -0.91 -9.33
N THR A 182 -31.03 -1.78 -8.40
CA THR A 182 -32.34 -2.44 -8.38
C THR A 182 -33.47 -1.43 -8.17
N CYS A 183 -33.30 -0.47 -7.25
CA CYS A 183 -34.27 0.61 -7.04
C CYS A 183 -34.46 1.47 -8.31
N LEU A 184 -33.36 1.85 -8.97
CA LEU A 184 -33.39 2.69 -10.16
C LEU A 184 -33.99 1.98 -11.37
N THR A 185 -33.66 0.70 -11.58
CA THR A 185 -34.12 -0.07 -12.74
C THR A 185 -35.59 -0.49 -12.65
N ARG A 186 -36.12 -0.69 -11.44
CA ARG A 186 -37.52 -1.16 -11.25
C ARG A 186 -38.55 -0.06 -11.06
N GLY A 187 -38.14 1.20 -10.90
CA GLY A 187 -39.05 2.34 -10.74
C GLY A 187 -40.01 2.22 -9.53
N GLU A 188 -39.71 1.35 -8.57
CA GLU A 188 -40.60 1.07 -7.45
C GLU A 188 -40.49 2.13 -6.35
N THR A 189 -41.60 2.82 -6.06
CA THR A 189 -41.72 3.81 -4.96
C THR A 189 -41.77 3.19 -3.56
N ARG A 190 -41.64 1.86 -3.42
CA ARG A 190 -41.62 1.14 -2.14
C ARG A 190 -40.25 1.20 -1.48
N ILE A 191 -39.79 2.43 -1.24
CA ILE A 191 -38.54 2.75 -0.54
C ILE A 191 -38.42 2.01 0.79
N LYS A 192 -39.51 1.86 1.56
CA LYS A 192 -39.49 1.19 2.88
C LYS A 192 -39.03 -0.28 2.81
N LYS A 193 -39.46 -1.05 1.80
CA LYS A 193 -39.03 -2.46 1.65
C LYS A 193 -37.56 -2.55 1.23
N HIS A 194 -37.14 -1.66 0.35
CA HIS A 194 -35.75 -1.59 -0.10
C HIS A 194 -34.83 -1.15 1.04
N LEU A 195 -35.23 -0.16 1.85
CA LEU A 195 -34.48 0.26 3.05
C LEU A 195 -34.34 -0.89 4.05
N LEU A 196 -35.38 -1.71 4.22
CA LEU A 196 -35.32 -2.87 5.12
C LEU A 196 -34.37 -3.95 4.59
N ILE A 197 -34.36 -4.18 3.27
CA ILE A 197 -33.39 -5.07 2.62
C ILE A 197 -31.97 -4.50 2.71
N LEU A 198 -31.82 -3.18 2.61
CA LEU A 198 -30.54 -2.49 2.68
C LEU A 198 -29.96 -2.53 4.09
N VAL A 199 -30.78 -2.24 5.10
CA VAL A 199 -30.39 -2.34 6.52
C VAL A 199 -30.12 -3.80 6.89
N GLY A 200 -31.00 -4.73 6.51
CA GLY A 200 -30.80 -6.16 6.74
C GLY A 200 -29.55 -6.70 6.04
N GLY A 201 -29.33 -6.30 4.79
CA GLY A 201 -28.15 -6.63 4.01
C GLY A 201 -26.88 -6.03 4.61
N LEU A 202 -26.92 -4.77 5.05
CA LEU A 202 -25.81 -4.11 5.74
C LEU A 202 -25.46 -4.85 7.04
N VAL A 203 -26.44 -5.24 7.85
CA VAL A 203 -26.21 -6.02 9.07
C VAL A 203 -25.57 -7.37 8.73
N VAL A 204 -26.06 -8.08 7.72
CA VAL A 204 -25.48 -9.36 7.27
C VAL A 204 -24.05 -9.16 6.74
N VAL A 205 -23.79 -8.09 5.99
CA VAL A 205 -22.45 -7.78 5.47
C VAL A 205 -21.50 -7.40 6.60
N ILE A 206 -21.93 -6.61 7.58
CA ILE A 206 -21.12 -6.28 8.76
C ILE A 206 -20.81 -7.55 9.54
N ILE A 207 -21.81 -8.39 9.84
CA ILE A 207 -21.60 -9.63 10.58
C ILE A 207 -20.71 -10.60 9.79
N SER A 208 -20.95 -10.80 8.50
CA SER A 208 -20.18 -11.72 7.67
C SER A 208 -18.80 -11.19 7.31
N GLY A 209 -18.64 -9.88 7.12
CA GLY A 209 -17.37 -9.20 6.91
C GLY A 209 -16.51 -9.22 8.17
N TYR A 210 -17.07 -8.89 9.33
CA TYR A 210 -16.38 -8.99 10.62
C TYR A 210 -16.01 -10.44 10.94
N SER A 211 -16.93 -11.38 10.70
CA SER A 211 -16.66 -12.82 10.82
C SER A 211 -15.60 -13.28 9.82
N CYS A 212 -15.59 -12.77 8.58
CA CYS A 212 -14.56 -13.05 7.58
C CYS A 212 -13.21 -12.49 8.01
N VAL A 213 -13.13 -11.26 8.53
CA VAL A 213 -11.89 -10.63 9.00
C VAL A 213 -11.29 -11.42 10.15
N ILE A 214 -12.12 -11.79 11.13
CA ILE A 214 -11.76 -12.71 12.20
C ILE A 214 -11.29 -14.04 11.60
N LEU A 215 -12.07 -14.66 10.71
CA LEU A 215 -11.68 -15.91 10.07
C LEU A 215 -10.37 -15.78 9.29
N THR A 216 -10.13 -14.74 8.51
CA THR A 216 -8.87 -14.55 7.75
C THR A 216 -7.67 -14.33 8.66
N ARG A 217 -7.87 -13.73 9.83
CA ARG A 217 -6.82 -13.66 10.86
C ARG A 217 -6.47 -15.06 11.41
N PHE A 218 -7.37 -16.04 11.31
CA PHE A 218 -7.17 -17.41 11.80
C PHE A 218 -7.00 -18.48 10.70
N LEU A 219 -7.43 -18.22 9.46
CA LEU A 219 -7.55 -19.16 8.35
C LEU A 219 -7.17 -18.44 7.05
N LEU A 220 -6.00 -18.79 6.48
CA LEU A 220 -5.49 -18.32 5.19
C LEU A 220 -6.58 -18.23 4.10
N ILE A 221 -6.70 -17.06 3.45
CA ILE A 221 -7.40 -16.61 2.20
C ILE A 221 -8.47 -17.50 1.52
N LEU A 222 -8.31 -18.83 1.50
CA LEU A 222 -9.21 -19.81 0.90
C LEU A 222 -10.71 -19.71 1.28
N PRO A 223 -11.10 -19.35 2.53
CA PRO A 223 -12.50 -19.30 2.93
C PRO A 223 -13.32 -18.23 2.18
N ILE A 224 -12.71 -17.11 1.79
CA ILE A 224 -13.44 -15.98 1.18
C ILE A 224 -13.94 -16.35 -0.21
N ALA A 225 -13.05 -16.88 -1.07
CA ALA A 225 -13.43 -17.31 -2.41
C ALA A 225 -14.55 -18.37 -2.38
N PHE A 226 -14.49 -19.27 -1.39
CA PHE A 226 -15.50 -20.30 -1.18
C PHE A 226 -16.85 -19.71 -0.75
N MET A 227 -16.87 -18.82 0.24
CA MET A 227 -18.11 -18.20 0.74
C MET A 227 -18.75 -17.28 -0.28
N SER A 228 -17.97 -16.49 -1.02
CA SER A 228 -18.46 -15.67 -2.13
C SER A 228 -19.04 -16.52 -3.26
N GLY A 229 -18.40 -17.65 -3.58
CA GLY A 229 -18.91 -18.61 -4.56
C GLY A 229 -20.25 -19.23 -4.15
N ILE A 230 -20.42 -19.58 -2.87
CA ILE A 230 -21.71 -20.08 -2.34
C ILE A 230 -22.78 -18.99 -2.39
N TYR A 231 -22.47 -17.77 -1.94
CA TYR A 231 -23.42 -16.66 -1.93
C TYR A 231 -23.96 -16.36 -3.33
N ILE A 232 -23.07 -16.25 -4.33
CA ILE A 232 -23.46 -16.02 -5.73
C ILE A 232 -24.38 -17.14 -6.25
N ARG A 233 -24.08 -18.41 -5.93
CA ARG A 233 -24.93 -19.54 -6.33
C ARG A 233 -26.32 -19.49 -5.69
N VAL A 234 -26.42 -19.12 -4.41
CA VAL A 234 -27.72 -19.00 -3.71
C VAL A 234 -28.55 -17.85 -4.29
N VAL A 235 -27.93 -16.70 -4.56
CA VAL A 235 -28.61 -15.56 -5.19
C VAL A 235 -29.10 -15.92 -6.59
N ASN A 236 -28.24 -16.53 -7.42
CA ASN A 236 -28.64 -16.97 -8.76
C ASN A 236 -29.79 -17.99 -8.72
N TRP A 237 -29.71 -18.99 -7.84
CA TRP A 237 -30.79 -19.97 -7.69
C TRP A 237 -32.13 -19.31 -7.33
N LYS A 238 -32.11 -18.32 -6.43
CA LYS A 238 -33.33 -17.60 -6.04
C LYS A 238 -33.90 -16.77 -7.19
N ILE A 239 -33.04 -16.10 -7.96
CA ILE A 239 -33.44 -15.35 -9.17
C ILE A 239 -34.06 -16.29 -10.22
N MET A 240 -33.45 -17.45 -10.48
CA MET A 240 -33.97 -18.43 -11.43
C MET A 240 -35.33 -18.99 -10.99
N LYS A 241 -35.50 -19.24 -9.69
CA LYS A 241 -36.78 -19.70 -9.11
C LYS A 241 -37.89 -18.66 -9.24
N GLU A 242 -37.59 -17.38 -8.99
CA GLU A 242 -38.58 -16.28 -9.07
C GLU A 242 -38.92 -15.89 -10.53
N SER A 243 -38.03 -16.16 -11.48
CA SER A 243 -38.24 -15.89 -12.91
C SER A 243 -38.93 -17.03 -13.68
N GLY A 244 -39.22 -18.16 -13.02
CA GLY A 244 -39.80 -19.34 -13.68
C GLY A 244 -38.84 -20.07 -14.63
N GLN A 245 -37.54 -19.85 -14.46
CA GLN A 245 -36.47 -20.46 -15.26
C GLN A 245 -35.86 -21.72 -14.61
N CYS A 246 -36.49 -22.23 -13.55
CA CYS A 246 -36.10 -23.46 -12.83
C CYS A 246 -37.12 -24.58 -13.06
#